data_AF-A0A533UP54-F1
#
_entry.id   AF-A0A533UP54-F1
#
_cell.length_a   1.000
_cell.length_b   1.000
_cell.length_c   1.000
_cell.angle_alpha   90.00
_cell.angle_beta   90.00
_cell.angle_gamma   90.00
#
_symmetry.space_group_name_H-M   'P 1'
#
loop_
_entity.id
_entity.type
_entity.pdbx_description
1 polymer ?
#
loop_
_entity_poly.entity_id
_entity_poly.type
_entity_poly.pdbx_seq_one_letter_code
_entity_poly.pdbx_strand_id
1 'polypeptide(L)' 'MTTNTSDDGIAVAAKKRLIDNGVEESQIMLGHDIQILEKDDLYVSYEPPDLVVRIVYDKKKNSMIKMKNIKMIKIEKGK' A
#
# COMPACT_ATOMS: atom_id res chain seq x y z
N MET A 1 20.44 -2.87 10.66
CA MET A 1 19.20 -3.13 9.90
C MET A 1 18.42 -1.83 9.95
N THR A 2 18.56 -1.00 8.92
CA THR A 2 18.11 0.40 8.96
C THR A 2 16.63 0.45 8.63
N THR A 3 15.79 0.43 9.66
CA THR A 3 14.36 0.75 9.55
C THR A 3 14.27 2.20 9.10
N ASN A 4 13.96 2.42 7.82
CA ASN A 4 13.85 3.76 7.26
C ASN A 4 12.64 4.46 7.89
N THR A 5 12.91 5.31 8.89
CA THR A 5 11.97 6.19 9.63
C THR A 5 11.19 7.16 8.73
N SER A 6 11.37 7.12 7.41
CA SER A 6 10.66 7.96 6.45
C SER A 6 9.38 7.33 5.88
N ASP A 7 9.17 6.02 6.04
CA ASP A 7 8.04 5.30 5.43
C ASP A 7 6.75 5.36 6.27
N ASP A 8 6.87 5.34 7.60
CA ASP A 8 5.71 5.32 8.53
C ASP A 8 4.77 6.52 8.36
N GLY A 9 5.31 7.72 8.15
CA GLY A 9 4.50 8.93 7.97
C GLY A 9 3.68 8.89 6.68
N ILE A 10 4.21 8.26 5.64
CA ILE A 10 3.53 8.10 4.36
C ILE A 10 2.52 6.98 4.43
N ALA A 11 2.87 5.85 5.06
CA ALA A 11 1.96 4.76 5.31
C ALA A 11 0.71 5.24 6.06
N VAL A 12 0.89 6.00 7.15
CA VAL A 12 -0.24 6.57 7.92
C VAL A 12 -1.07 7.53 7.08
N ALA A 13 -0.45 8.43 6.31
CA ALA A 13 -1.17 9.35 5.43
C ALA A 13 -1.94 8.62 4.32
N ALA A 14 -1.37 7.56 3.77
CA ALA A 14 -1.97 6.70 2.76
C ALA A 14 -3.16 5.94 3.34
N LYS A 15 -3.00 5.31 4.52
CA LYS A 15 -4.07 4.66 5.27
C LYS A 15 -5.26 5.60 5.42
N LYS A 16 -4.98 6.81 5.92
CA LYS A 16 -6.02 7.82 6.20
C LYS A 16 -6.76 8.22 4.93
N ARG A 17 -6.06 8.40 3.81
CA ARG A 17 -6.66 8.72 2.50
C ARG A 17 -7.47 7.56 1.92
N LEU A 18 -7.03 6.32 2.14
CA LEU A 18 -7.71 5.10 1.70
C LEU A 18 -9.03 4.92 2.46
N ILE A 19 -9.01 5.06 3.78
CA ILE A 19 -10.21 5.05 4.63
C ILE A 19 -11.20 6.13 4.19
N ASP A 20 -10.72 7.35 3.95
CA ASP A 20 -11.52 8.48 3.44
C ASP A 20 -12.15 8.19 2.07
N ASN A 21 -11.48 7.34 1.27
CA ASN A 21 -11.95 6.88 -0.04
C ASN A 21 -12.84 5.62 0.02
N GLY A 22 -13.21 5.14 1.21
CA GLY A 22 -14.06 3.97 1.41
C GLY A 22 -13.34 2.62 1.38
N VAL A 23 -12.01 2.60 1.52
CA VAL A 23 -11.24 1.36 1.69
C VAL A 23 -11.21 0.98 3.17
N GLU A 24 -11.65 -0.23 3.50
CA GLU A 24 -11.66 -0.67 4.89
C GLU A 24 -10.26 -0.82 5.46
N GLU A 25 -10.09 -0.32 6.69
CA GLU A 25 -8.80 -0.31 7.38
C GLU A 25 -8.25 -1.72 7.62
N SER A 26 -9.13 -2.72 7.73
CA SER A 26 -8.78 -4.16 7.83
C SER A 26 -8.18 -4.73 6.54
N GLN A 27 -8.47 -4.13 5.38
CA GLN A 27 -7.94 -4.56 4.07
C GLN A 27 -6.64 -3.85 3.70
N ILE A 28 -6.22 -2.86 4.49
CA ILE A 28 -5.05 -2.03 4.22
C ILE A 28 -3.86 -2.58 5.02
N MET A 29 -3.08 -3.44 4.38
CA MET A 29 -1.77 -3.87 4.90
C MET A 29 -0.68 -2.90 4.45
N LEU A 30 -0.31 -2.01 5.37
CA LEU A 30 0.84 -1.13 5.21
C LEU A 30 2.04 -1.80 5.85
N GLY A 31 2.81 -2.51 5.03
CA GLY A 31 4.01 -3.20 5.47
C GLY A 31 5.10 -3.14 4.42
N HIS A 32 6.34 -2.98 4.87
CA HIS A 32 7.54 -3.21 4.05
C HIS A 32 7.66 -4.70 3.65
N ASP A 33 7.08 -5.59 4.44
CA ASP A 33 7.07 -7.02 4.18
C ASP A 33 5.95 -7.41 3.21
N ILE A 34 6.21 -7.32 1.91
CA ILE A 34 5.31 -7.87 0.90
C ILE A 34 5.01 -9.36 1.16
N GLN A 35 5.92 -10.09 1.82
CA GLN A 35 5.78 -11.52 2.12
C GLN A 35 4.59 -11.85 3.03
N ILE A 36 4.15 -10.91 3.88
CA ILE A 36 2.97 -11.11 4.73
C ILE A 36 1.65 -10.91 3.99
N LEU A 37 1.66 -10.25 2.82
CA LEU A 37 0.45 -10.02 2.01
C LEU A 37 -0.13 -11.34 1.51
N GLU A 38 -1.44 -11.49 1.57
CA GLU A 38 -2.17 -12.63 1.03
C GLU A 38 -2.86 -12.27 -0.29
N LYS A 39 -3.56 -13.24 -0.87
CA LYS A 39 -4.40 -12.98 -2.04
C LYS A 39 -5.57 -12.10 -1.59
N ASP A 40 -5.92 -11.13 -2.43
CA ASP A 40 -6.93 -10.09 -2.19
C ASP A 40 -6.52 -8.98 -1.20
N ASP A 41 -5.28 -9.02 -0.67
CA ASP A 41 -4.72 -7.91 0.09
C ASP A 41 -4.38 -6.70 -0.78
N LEU A 42 -4.47 -5.53 -0.16
CA LEU A 42 -4.06 -4.26 -0.76
C LEU A 42 -2.65 -3.89 -0.31
N TYR A 43 -1.74 -3.77 -1.28
CA TYR A 43 -0.42 -3.20 -1.11
C TYR A 43 -0.42 -1.75 -1.57
N VAL A 44 0.12 -0.86 -0.74
CA VAL A 44 0.19 0.57 -1.05
C VAL A 44 1.65 0.97 -1.08
N SER A 45 2.09 1.46 -2.23
CA SER A 45 3.45 1.96 -2.41
C SER A 45 3.41 3.48 -2.60
N TYR A 46 4.35 4.18 -1.98
CA TYR A 46 4.53 5.59 -2.23
C TYR A 46 5.47 5.82 -3.41
N GLU A 47 4.94 6.42 -4.47
CA GLU A 47 5.69 6.81 -5.65
C GLU A 47 5.53 8.34 -5.81
N PRO A 48 6.36 9.16 -5.13
CA PRO A 48 6.14 10.60 -5.04
C PRO A 48 5.95 11.24 -6.42
N PRO A 49 4.93 12.11 -6.60
CA PRO A 49 4.04 12.69 -5.58
C PRO A 49 2.76 11.87 -5.27
N ASP A 50 2.66 10.64 -5.76
CA ASP A 50 1.45 9.84 -5.75
C ASP A 50 1.58 8.60 -4.84
N LEU A 51 0.44 8.01 -4.48
CA LEU A 51 0.33 6.71 -3.84
C LEU A 51 -0.25 5.73 -4.85
N VAL A 52 0.38 4.58 -4.99
CA VAL A 52 -0.04 3.52 -5.90
C VAL A 52 -0.59 2.36 -5.08
N VAL A 53 -1.90 2.14 -5.21
CA VAL A 53 -2.61 1.02 -4.59
C VAL A 53 -2.60 -0.14 -5.59
N ARG A 54 -2.07 -1.27 -5.15
CA ARG A 54 -1.98 -2.50 -5.92
C ARG A 54 -2.68 -3.61 -5.15
N ILE A 55 -3.57 -4.35 -5.80
CA ILE A 55 -4.18 -5.54 -5.20
C ILE A 55 -3.33 -6.76 -5.53
N VAL A 56 -3.10 -7.61 -4.53
CA VAL A 56 -2.50 -8.92 -4.74
C VAL A 56 -3.55 -9.85 -5.33
N TYR A 57 -3.41 -10.19 -6.60
CA TYR A 57 -4.36 -11.10 -7.25
C TYR A 57 -3.87 -12.55 -7.25
N ASP A 58 -2.57 -12.77 -7.03
CA ASP A 58 -1.96 -14.10 -7.00
C ASP A 58 -0.73 -14.10 -6.09
N LYS A 59 -0.67 -15.04 -5.15
CA LYS A 59 0.51 -15.32 -4.32
C LYS A 59 0.94 -16.75 -4.58
N LYS A 60 2.08 -16.93 -5.25
CA LYS A 60 2.66 -18.25 -5.44
C LYS A 60 3.39 -18.70 -4.18
N LYS A 61 3.41 -20.02 -3.96
CA LYS A 61 4.14 -20.67 -2.85
C LYS A 61 5.67 -20.40 -2.85
N ASN A 62 6.23 -19.92 -3.97
CA ASN A 62 7.65 -19.58 -4.09
C ASN A 62 7.95 -18.09 -3.76
N SER A 63 7.19 -17.49 -2.83
CA SER A 63 7.28 -16.06 -2.47
C SER A 63 7.08 -15.07 -3.62
N MET A 64 6.60 -15.53 -4.78
CA MET A 64 6.30 -14.65 -5.91
C MET A 64 4.89 -14.09 -5.75
N ILE A 65 4.81 -12.78 -5.51
CA ILE A 65 3.55 -12.07 -5.34
C ILE A 65 3.28 -11.29 -6.62
N LYS A 66 2.10 -11.49 -7.20
CA LYS A 66 1.63 -10.71 -8.34
C LYS A 66 0.63 -9.68 -7.87
N MET A 67 0.99 -8.44 -8.13
CA MET A 67 0.18 -7.27 -7.80
C MET A 67 -0.30 -6.61 -9.08
N LYS A 68 -1.51 -6.05 -9.06
CA LYS A 68 -2.04 -5.22 -10.14
C LYS A 68 -2.41 -3.86 -9.58
N ASN A 69 -1.98 -2.78 -10.26
CA ASN A 69 -2.43 -1.44 -9.90
C ASN A 69 -3.96 -1.35 -10.10
N ILE A 70 -4.65 -0.97 -9.03
CA ILE A 70 -6.09 -0.74 -9.04
C ILE A 70 -6.46 0.72 -8.85
N LYS A 71 -5.58 1.51 -8.21
CA LYS A 71 -5.85 2.91 -7.92
C LYS A 71 -4.55 3.69 -7.73
N MET A 72 -4.53 4.91 -8.25
CA MET A 72 -3.48 5.89 -7.98
C MET A 72 -4.12 7.06 -7.24
N ILE A 73 -3.60 7.38 -6.06
CA ILE A 73 -4.08 8.46 -5.21
C ILE A 73 -3.04 9.56 -5.26
N LYS A 74 -3.39 10.70 -5.87
CA LYS A 74 -2.48 11.84 -5.88
C LYS A 74 -2.33 12.41 -4.48
N ILE A 75 -1.12 12.47 -3.94
CA ILE A 75 -0.84 13.27 -2.76
C ILE A 75 -0.61 14.71 -3.22
N GLU A 76 -1.67 15.37 -3.71
CA GLU A 76 -1.60 16.82 -3.85
C GLU A 76 -1.38 17.40 -2.44
N LYS A 77 -0.26 18.12 -2.27
CA LYS A 77 -0.06 19.01 -1.13
C LYS A 77 -1.21 20.00 -1.18
N GLY A 78 -2.16 19.84 -0.25
CA GLY A 78 -3.14 20.87 0.02
C GLY A 78 -2.42 22.20 0.18
N LYS A 79 -2.84 23.15 -0.63
CA LYS A 79 -2.34 24.51 -0.75
C LYS A 79 -2.56 25.29 0.55
#